data_AF-A0A326GIG2-F1
#
_entry.id   AF-A0A326GIG2-F1
#
_cell.length_a   1.000
_cell.length_b   1.000
_cell.length_c   1.000
_cell.angle_alpha   90.00
_cell.angle_beta   90.00
_cell.angle_gamma   90.00
#
_symmetry.space_group_name_H-M   'P 1'
#
loop_
_entity.id
_entity.type
_entity.pdbx_description
1 polymer ?
#
loop_
_entity_poly.entity_id
_entity_poly.type
_entity_poly.pdbx_seq_one_letter_code
_entity_poly.pdbx_strand_id
1 'polypeptide(L)'
;MKTEEPAVADTPSEAATNQDPAQGAEGQPRERGANDRGRGGRGGNRDGGRGRGGRDNRRGNRREEEDDGIIEKLVHINRVSKTVKGGKRFGFAALVVVGDGSGRVGFGKGKAREVPEAIQKATAAARKKMIRVPLKEGRTLHHDGNGRFGAGKVTVRTAPPGTGIIAGGPMRAVFESLGVADVVTKSVGTSNPYNMIRATFDALTDQTSPKSVAQRRGKKVADLLGRGGASEAEAEADAAAIAE
;
A
#
# COMPACT_ATOMS: atom_id res chain seq x y z
N MET A 1 -21.40 -35.39 55.47
CA MET A 1 -22.39 -36.04 54.58
C MET A 1 -21.80 -36.06 53.19
N LYS A 2 -21.49 -37.26 52.71
CA LYS A 2 -21.03 -37.57 51.35
C LYS A 2 -22.23 -37.55 50.39
N THR A 3 -22.01 -37.10 49.15
CA THR A 3 -22.80 -37.44 47.96
C THR A 3 -21.87 -37.09 46.79
N GLU A 4 -21.05 -37.99 46.25
CA GLU A 4 -21.30 -39.18 45.42
C GLU A 4 -21.96 -38.85 44.06
N GLU A 5 -21.27 -39.26 42.99
CA GLU A 5 -21.45 -38.96 41.56
C GLU A 5 -22.72 -39.59 40.94
N PRO A 6 -22.93 -39.46 39.61
CA PRO A 6 -22.39 -40.52 38.75
C PRO A 6 -21.78 -40.07 37.41
N ALA A 7 -20.93 -40.97 36.93
CA ALA A 7 -20.17 -40.95 35.69
C ALA A 7 -21.01 -41.13 34.40
N VAL A 8 -20.41 -40.76 33.27
CA VAL A 8 -20.58 -41.50 32.00
C VAL A 8 -19.27 -41.45 31.21
N ALA A 9 -18.86 -42.64 30.80
CA ALA A 9 -17.66 -42.96 30.03
C ALA A 9 -18.02 -43.23 28.56
N ASP A 10 -17.09 -42.94 27.63
CA ASP A 10 -16.71 -43.79 26.48
C ASP A 10 -15.60 -43.05 25.68
N THR A 11 -14.32 -43.43 25.78
CA THR A 11 -13.55 -44.37 24.93
C THR A 11 -13.21 -43.83 23.51
N PRO A 12 -12.28 -44.43 22.74
CA PRO A 12 -10.90 -44.00 22.65
C PRO A 12 -10.53 -43.44 21.25
N SER A 13 -9.50 -42.61 21.20
CA SER A 13 -8.89 -42.14 19.95
C SER A 13 -7.85 -43.15 19.46
N GLU A 14 -8.21 -43.97 18.47
CA GLU A 14 -7.25 -44.69 17.62
C GLU A 14 -7.52 -44.48 16.13
N ALA A 15 -6.41 -44.35 15.39
CA ALA A 15 -6.21 -44.62 13.98
C ALA A 15 -6.89 -43.73 12.91
N ALA A 16 -6.07 -42.92 12.24
CA ALA A 16 -6.19 -42.70 10.81
C ALA A 16 -4.79 -42.55 10.19
N THR A 17 -4.19 -43.70 9.85
CA THR A 17 -3.07 -43.82 8.91
C THR A 17 -3.52 -43.30 7.55
N ASN A 18 -2.83 -42.28 7.05
CA ASN A 18 -2.98 -41.79 5.67
C ASN A 18 -2.40 -42.82 4.71
N GLN A 19 -3.26 -43.46 3.91
CA GLN A 19 -2.88 -44.14 2.68
C GLN A 19 -3.49 -43.39 1.49
N ASP A 20 -2.61 -42.92 0.62
CA ASP A 20 -2.86 -42.40 -0.73
C ASP A 20 -2.47 -43.52 -1.74
N PRO A 21 -2.85 -43.46 -3.02
CA PRO A 21 -4.17 -43.73 -3.56
C PRO A 21 -4.22 -44.98 -4.46
N ALA A 22 -5.46 -45.35 -4.81
CA ALA A 22 -5.83 -46.44 -5.70
C ALA A 22 -5.23 -46.34 -7.11
N GLN A 23 -4.83 -47.51 -7.61
CA GLN A 23 -4.39 -47.80 -8.96
C GLN A 23 -5.57 -47.93 -9.94
N GLY A 24 -5.34 -47.55 -11.20
CA GLY A 24 -5.79 -48.31 -12.37
C GLY A 24 -7.22 -48.07 -12.89
N ALA A 25 -7.36 -47.16 -13.84
CA ALA A 25 -8.40 -47.27 -14.88
C ALA A 25 -7.85 -46.75 -16.21
N GLU A 26 -7.58 -47.70 -17.10
CA GLU A 26 -7.04 -47.51 -18.44
C GLU A 26 -8.07 -46.80 -19.35
N GLY A 27 -7.64 -45.70 -19.97
CA GLY A 27 -8.42 -44.95 -20.96
C GLY A 27 -7.54 -44.62 -22.17
N GLN A 28 -7.88 -45.22 -23.31
CA GLN A 28 -7.17 -45.20 -24.59
C GLN A 28 -6.81 -43.79 -25.11
N PRO A 29 -5.67 -43.61 -25.80
CA PRO A 29 -5.31 -42.35 -26.43
C PRO A 29 -6.08 -42.17 -27.76
N ARG A 30 -6.73 -41.01 -27.94
CA ARG A 30 -7.25 -40.59 -29.24
C ARG A 30 -6.22 -39.69 -29.93
N GLU A 31 -5.52 -40.28 -30.90
CA GLU A 31 -4.73 -39.56 -31.90
C GLU A 31 -5.58 -38.50 -32.62
N ARG A 32 -5.11 -37.26 -32.62
CA ARG A 32 -5.50 -36.25 -33.60
C ARG A 32 -4.27 -35.46 -33.99
N GLY A 33 -3.82 -35.67 -35.23
CA GLY A 33 -3.00 -34.69 -35.92
C GLY A 33 -2.02 -35.29 -36.92
N ALA A 34 -2.42 -35.34 -38.19
CA ALA A 34 -1.54 -35.09 -39.33
C ALA A 34 -2.37 -35.09 -40.62
N ASN A 35 -2.74 -33.91 -41.12
CA ASN A 35 -3.05 -33.74 -42.54
C ASN A 35 -1.88 -32.97 -43.16
N ASP A 36 -0.88 -33.75 -43.56
CA ASP A 36 0.15 -33.36 -44.51
C ASP A 36 -0.44 -33.48 -45.92
N ARG A 37 -0.56 -32.34 -46.61
CA ARG A 37 -0.57 -32.28 -48.08
C ARG A 37 0.18 -31.04 -48.51
N GLY A 38 1.47 -31.22 -48.75
CA GLY A 38 2.27 -30.26 -49.49
C GLY A 38 1.87 -30.18 -50.97
N ARG A 39 1.88 -28.96 -51.50
CA ARG A 39 2.11 -28.58 -52.92
C ARG A 39 2.17 -27.05 -52.93
N GLY A 40 3.19 -26.32 -53.38
CA GLY A 40 4.44 -26.59 -54.06
C GLY A 40 4.85 -25.26 -54.72
N GLY A 41 6.13 -24.91 -54.65
CA GLY A 41 6.80 -24.21 -55.75
C GLY A 41 7.03 -22.69 -55.66
N ARG A 42 8.34 -22.37 -55.65
CA ARG A 42 9.04 -21.32 -56.40
C ARG A 42 9.00 -19.87 -55.89
N GLY A 43 10.14 -19.49 -55.30
CA GLY A 43 11.14 -18.73 -56.06
C GLY A 43 11.16 -17.21 -55.84
N GLY A 44 12.22 -16.72 -55.20
CA GLY A 44 12.51 -15.29 -55.15
C GLY A 44 13.61 -14.92 -54.16
N ASN A 45 14.87 -15.25 -54.49
CA ASN A 45 16.02 -14.59 -53.88
C ASN A 45 15.94 -13.08 -54.20
N ARG A 46 15.78 -12.25 -53.16
CA ARG A 46 16.25 -10.87 -53.18
C ARG A 46 17.07 -10.60 -51.92
N ASP A 47 18.36 -10.81 -52.13
CA ASP A 47 19.43 -10.13 -51.43
C ASP A 47 19.13 -8.62 -51.35
N GLY A 48 19.24 -8.04 -50.16
CA GLY A 48 18.78 -6.67 -49.94
C GLY A 48 18.92 -6.17 -48.51
N GLY A 49 20.16 -6.13 -48.01
CA GLY A 49 20.62 -4.96 -47.25
C GLY A 49 20.12 -4.75 -45.81
N ARG A 50 21.07 -4.94 -44.89
CA ARG A 50 21.39 -4.02 -43.79
C ARG A 50 20.23 -3.50 -42.93
N GLY A 51 20.09 -4.10 -41.76
CA GLY A 51 19.34 -3.52 -40.66
C GLY A 51 19.44 -4.32 -39.37
N ARG A 52 20.66 -4.57 -38.88
CA ARG A 52 20.90 -4.89 -37.46
C ARG A 52 20.53 -3.66 -36.61
N GLY A 53 19.24 -3.35 -36.55
CA GLY A 53 18.67 -2.44 -35.55
C GLY A 53 18.45 -3.28 -34.31
N GLY A 54 19.50 -3.38 -33.47
CA GLY A 54 19.38 -3.93 -32.13
C GLY A 54 18.17 -3.29 -31.47
N ARG A 55 17.14 -4.08 -31.19
CA ARG A 55 16.08 -3.64 -30.28
C ARG A 55 16.74 -3.55 -28.92
N ASP A 56 17.17 -2.32 -28.66
CA ASP A 56 17.64 -1.80 -27.40
C ASP A 56 17.13 -2.65 -26.25
N ASN A 57 18.07 -3.36 -25.62
CA ASN A 57 18.00 -3.83 -24.25
C ASN A 57 17.92 -2.61 -23.29
N ARG A 58 16.97 -1.69 -23.54
CA ARG A 58 16.59 -0.58 -22.65
C ARG A 58 15.75 -1.06 -21.46
N ARG A 59 15.88 -2.33 -21.08
CA ARG A 59 15.75 -2.77 -19.69
C ARG A 59 17.11 -2.62 -19.00
N GLY A 60 17.76 -1.49 -19.24
CA GLY A 60 18.89 -1.06 -18.43
C GLY A 60 18.36 -0.86 -17.02
N ASN A 61 18.89 -1.67 -16.11
CA ASN A 61 19.15 -1.25 -14.75
C ASN A 61 17.97 -0.54 -14.07
N ARG A 62 16.80 -1.18 -14.02
CA ARG A 62 15.76 -0.81 -13.05
C ARG A 62 16.32 -1.24 -11.71
N ARG A 63 17.13 -0.33 -11.15
CA ARG A 63 17.71 -0.30 -9.81
C ARG A 63 17.22 -1.47 -9.00
N GLU A 64 18.16 -2.38 -8.70
CA GLU A 64 18.11 -3.13 -7.44
C GLU A 64 17.42 -2.23 -6.43
N GLU A 65 16.27 -2.70 -5.96
CA GLU A 65 15.41 -2.00 -5.03
C GLU A 65 16.25 -1.81 -3.77
N GLU A 66 17.05 -0.75 -3.75
CA GLU A 66 17.67 -0.23 -2.55
C GLU A 66 16.49 -0.03 -1.61
N ASP A 67 16.44 -0.85 -0.57
CA ASP A 67 15.56 -0.65 0.57
C ASP A 67 16.02 0.65 1.24
N ASP A 68 15.64 1.77 0.62
CA ASP A 68 16.04 3.17 0.88
C ASP A 68 15.48 3.68 2.23
N GLY A 69 15.60 2.90 3.30
CA GLY A 69 15.03 3.24 4.61
C GLY A 69 13.50 3.31 4.59
N ILE A 70 12.84 2.61 3.68
CA ILE A 70 11.40 2.63 3.52
C ILE A 70 10.74 1.80 4.63
N ILE A 71 9.88 2.46 5.41
CA ILE A 71 9.08 1.88 6.50
C ILE A 71 7.78 1.32 5.92
N GLU A 72 7.64 0.01 5.96
CA GLU A 72 6.43 -0.70 5.54
C GLU A 72 5.57 -1.08 6.75
N LYS A 73 4.28 -0.73 6.68
CA LYS A 73 3.30 -1.04 7.73
C LYS A 73 2.12 -1.77 7.14
N LEU A 74 1.90 -2.99 7.62
CA LEU A 74 0.71 -3.77 7.31
C LEU A 74 -0.48 -3.24 8.11
N VAL A 75 -1.55 -2.84 7.43
CA VAL A 75 -2.74 -2.31 8.11
C VAL A 75 -3.81 -3.37 8.28
N HIS A 76 -4.12 -4.11 7.21
CA HIS A 76 -5.20 -5.09 7.24
C HIS A 76 -5.02 -6.18 6.19
N ILE A 77 -5.41 -7.40 6.55
CA ILE A 77 -5.46 -8.56 5.66
C ILE A 77 -6.89 -9.11 5.64
N ASN A 78 -7.44 -9.26 4.45
CA ASN A 78 -8.74 -9.88 4.21
C ASN A 78 -8.56 -11.23 3.52
N ARG A 79 -9.23 -12.27 4.01
CA ARG A 79 -9.48 -13.48 3.22
C ARG A 79 -10.72 -13.27 2.36
N VAL A 80 -10.54 -13.16 1.06
CA VAL A 80 -11.62 -12.96 0.08
C VAL A 80 -11.88 -14.25 -0.69
N SER A 81 -13.12 -14.46 -1.16
CA SER A 81 -13.47 -15.66 -1.93
C SER A 81 -14.22 -15.32 -3.21
N LYS A 82 -14.01 -16.13 -4.26
CA LYS A 82 -14.79 -16.12 -5.50
C LYS A 82 -15.48 -17.48 -5.64
N THR A 83 -16.80 -17.48 -5.73
CA THR A 83 -17.58 -18.69 -5.98
C THR A 83 -17.45 -19.11 -7.46
N VAL A 84 -17.18 -20.39 -7.69
CA VAL A 84 -17.12 -21.03 -9.01
C VAL A 84 -17.92 -22.34 -8.98
N LYS A 85 -18.13 -22.97 -10.14
CA LYS A 85 -18.92 -24.22 -10.26
C LYS A 85 -18.41 -25.35 -9.35
N GLY A 86 -17.11 -25.38 -9.05
CA GLY A 86 -16.46 -26.37 -8.17
C GLY A 86 -16.14 -25.89 -6.75
N GLY A 87 -16.85 -24.88 -6.22
CA GLY A 87 -16.68 -24.40 -4.84
C GLY A 87 -16.17 -22.96 -4.72
N LYS A 88 -15.54 -22.63 -3.59
CA LYS A 88 -15.03 -21.27 -3.31
C LYS A 88 -13.52 -21.22 -3.51
N ARG A 89 -13.05 -20.40 -4.44
CA ARG A 89 -11.62 -20.06 -4.56
C ARG A 89 -11.29 -18.94 -3.61
N PHE A 90 -10.44 -19.21 -2.62
CA PHE A 90 -9.94 -18.21 -1.68
C PHE A 90 -8.76 -17.44 -2.26
N GLY A 91 -8.58 -16.23 -1.78
CA GLY A 91 -7.37 -15.44 -1.94
C GLY A 91 -7.25 -14.45 -0.79
N PHE A 92 -6.08 -13.85 -0.63
CA PHE A 92 -5.81 -12.86 0.39
C PHE A 92 -5.66 -11.49 -0.25
N ALA A 93 -6.27 -10.49 0.36
CA ALA A 93 -6.09 -9.09 0.00
C ALA A 93 -5.39 -8.36 1.15
N ALA A 94 -4.25 -7.75 0.87
CA ALA A 94 -3.48 -6.98 1.84
C ALA A 94 -3.61 -5.48 1.54
N LEU A 95 -3.71 -4.67 2.59
CA LEU A 95 -3.62 -3.22 2.57
C LEU A 95 -2.36 -2.82 3.33
N VAL A 96 -1.43 -2.18 2.63
CA VAL A 96 -0.11 -1.81 3.14
C VAL A 96 0.09 -0.32 2.95
N VAL A 97 0.75 0.30 3.92
CA VAL A 97 1.22 1.68 3.88
C VAL A 97 2.74 1.66 3.90
N VAL A 98 3.33 2.57 3.15
CA VAL A 98 4.76 2.65 2.90
C VAL A 98 5.16 4.12 3.05
N GLY A 99 6.28 4.41 3.69
CA GLY A 99 6.80 5.79 3.77
C GLY A 99 8.27 5.81 4.17
N ASP A 100 8.90 6.98 4.08
CA ASP A 100 10.33 7.16 4.32
C ASP A 100 10.64 7.84 5.67
N GLY A 101 9.62 8.06 6.51
CA GLY A 101 9.74 8.79 7.77
C GLY A 101 10.15 10.26 7.61
N SER A 102 10.27 10.76 6.38
CA SER A 102 10.83 12.08 6.03
C SER A 102 9.84 12.90 5.18
N GLY A 103 8.54 12.65 5.39
CA GLY A 103 7.46 13.37 4.73
C GLY A 103 7.01 12.78 3.38
N ARG A 104 7.45 11.58 2.98
CA ARG A 104 6.83 10.84 1.87
C ARG A 104 6.07 9.62 2.38
N VAL A 105 4.85 9.44 1.87
CA VAL A 105 3.99 8.32 2.23
C VAL A 105 3.15 7.86 1.04
N GLY A 106 2.88 6.56 0.95
CA GLY A 106 2.08 5.93 -0.07
C GLY A 106 1.30 4.76 0.50
N PHE A 107 0.22 4.36 -0.16
CA PHE A 107 -0.54 3.17 0.22
C PHE A 107 -0.82 2.30 -1.00
N GLY A 108 -0.97 1.01 -0.75
CA GLY A 108 -1.16 0.01 -1.79
C GLY A 108 -2.10 -1.09 -1.33
N LYS A 109 -2.82 -1.67 -2.29
CA LYS A 109 -3.58 -2.90 -2.09
C LYS A 109 -3.05 -3.97 -3.02
N GLY A 110 -2.91 -5.18 -2.51
CA GLY A 110 -2.47 -6.35 -3.26
C GLY A 110 -3.45 -7.49 -3.03
N LYS A 111 -3.65 -8.33 -4.05
CA LYS A 111 -4.42 -9.57 -3.92
C LYS A 111 -3.64 -10.72 -4.54
N ALA A 112 -3.54 -11.82 -3.82
CA ALA A 112 -2.85 -13.03 -4.27
C ALA A 112 -3.50 -14.29 -3.69
N ARG A 113 -2.96 -15.46 -4.04
CA ARG A 113 -3.41 -16.74 -3.46
C ARG A 113 -2.84 -16.96 -2.07
N GLU A 114 -1.64 -16.45 -1.83
CA GLU A 114 -0.92 -16.53 -0.57
C GLU A 114 -0.76 -15.14 0.07
N VAL A 115 -0.56 -15.11 1.38
CA VAL A 115 -0.42 -13.85 2.14
C VAL A 115 0.86 -13.09 1.77
N PRO A 116 2.06 -13.72 1.75
CA PRO A 116 3.30 -12.99 1.46
C PRO A 116 3.30 -12.37 0.06
N GLU A 117 2.79 -13.10 -0.93
CA GLU A 117 2.65 -12.62 -2.31
C GLU A 117 1.67 -11.43 -2.41
N ALA A 118 0.61 -11.41 -1.57
CA ALA A 118 -0.32 -10.29 -1.52
C ALA A 118 0.32 -9.04 -0.93
N ILE A 119 1.16 -9.19 0.10
CA ILE A 119 1.89 -8.09 0.74
C ILE A 119 2.90 -7.50 -0.24
N GLN A 120 3.73 -8.32 -0.89
CA GLN A 120 4.72 -7.85 -1.88
C GLN A 120 4.05 -7.05 -3.01
N LYS A 121 2.91 -7.53 -3.53
CA LYS A 121 2.13 -6.79 -4.55
C LYS A 121 1.58 -5.47 -4.02
N ALA A 122 1.17 -5.42 -2.75
CA ALA A 122 0.68 -4.20 -2.12
C ALA A 122 1.82 -3.18 -1.94
N THR A 123 2.97 -3.61 -1.42
CA THR A 123 4.18 -2.80 -1.26
C THR A 123 4.64 -2.21 -2.60
N ALA A 124 4.78 -3.04 -3.64
CA ALA A 124 5.18 -2.58 -4.97
C ALA A 124 4.19 -1.58 -5.59
N ALA A 125 2.90 -1.68 -5.25
CA ALA A 125 1.89 -0.72 -5.66
C ALA A 125 1.95 0.60 -4.87
N ALA A 126 2.29 0.53 -3.58
CA ALA A 126 2.42 1.68 -2.70
C ALA A 126 3.64 2.54 -3.03
N ARG A 127 4.81 1.91 -3.27
CA ARG A 127 6.06 2.59 -3.64
C ARG A 127 5.90 3.48 -4.89
N LYS A 128 5.05 3.07 -5.84
CA LYS A 128 4.75 3.84 -7.07
C LYS A 128 3.87 5.06 -6.86
N LYS A 129 3.17 5.16 -5.73
CA LYS A 129 2.15 6.19 -5.45
C LYS A 129 2.47 6.98 -4.18
N MET A 130 3.75 7.17 -3.89
CA MET A 130 4.16 8.00 -2.76
C MET A 130 3.89 9.48 -3.08
N ILE A 131 3.27 10.16 -2.13
CA ILE A 131 3.07 11.60 -2.14
C ILE A 131 4.03 12.25 -1.16
N ARG A 132 4.44 13.50 -1.42
CA ARG A 132 5.21 14.31 -0.48
C ARG A 132 4.26 15.25 0.28
N VAL A 133 4.29 15.18 1.59
CA VAL A 133 3.51 16.03 2.50
C VAL A 133 4.42 17.07 3.13
N PRO A 134 4.06 18.36 3.11
CA PRO A 134 4.80 19.38 3.83
C PRO A 134 4.57 19.24 5.34
N LEU A 135 5.66 19.09 6.11
CA LEU A 135 5.64 18.96 7.57
C LEU A 135 6.26 20.21 8.22
N LYS A 136 5.66 20.69 9.30
CA LYS A 136 6.24 21.73 10.16
C LYS A 136 7.32 21.09 11.03
N GLU A 137 8.55 21.62 10.95
CA GLU A 137 9.71 21.16 11.75
C GLU A 137 10.01 19.66 11.61
N GLY A 138 9.51 19.01 10.54
CA GLY A 138 9.57 17.56 10.39
C GLY A 138 8.77 16.77 11.42
N ARG A 139 7.92 17.41 12.23
CA ARG A 139 7.31 16.82 13.43
C ARG A 139 5.78 16.84 13.42
N THR A 140 5.16 17.89 12.89
CA THR A 140 3.69 18.05 12.86
C THR A 140 3.19 18.68 11.56
N LEU A 141 1.88 18.92 11.45
CA LEU A 141 1.23 19.51 10.26
C LEU A 141 1.14 21.04 10.36
N HIS A 142 1.05 21.72 9.22
CA HIS A 142 0.97 23.19 9.21
C HIS A 142 -0.40 23.73 9.64
N HIS A 143 -1.48 23.04 9.29
CA HIS A 143 -2.83 23.45 9.64
C HIS A 143 -3.76 22.24 9.78
N ASP A 144 -4.91 22.46 10.40
CA ASP A 144 -5.96 21.45 10.48
C ASP A 144 -6.49 21.14 9.07
N GLY A 145 -6.84 19.87 8.85
CA GLY A 145 -7.31 19.36 7.57
C GLY A 145 -8.50 18.42 7.75
N ASN A 146 -9.41 18.46 6.79
CA ASN A 146 -10.54 17.53 6.72
C ASN A 146 -10.44 16.76 5.41
N GLY A 147 -10.48 15.44 5.47
CA GLY A 147 -10.47 14.59 4.29
C GLY A 147 -11.71 13.72 4.22
N ARG A 148 -12.17 13.45 3.01
CA ARG A 148 -13.38 12.66 2.78
C ARG A 148 -13.20 11.72 1.60
N PHE A 149 -13.46 10.44 1.85
CA PHE A 149 -13.55 9.46 0.78
C PHE A 149 -14.73 8.50 1.00
N GLY A 150 -15.71 8.57 0.11
CA GLY A 150 -16.97 7.83 0.24
C GLY A 150 -17.68 8.15 1.56
N ALA A 151 -17.86 7.14 2.40
CA ALA A 151 -18.45 7.26 3.75
C ALA A 151 -17.41 7.55 4.86
N GLY A 152 -16.11 7.59 4.54
CA GLY A 152 -15.06 7.94 5.49
C GLY A 152 -14.86 9.44 5.54
N LYS A 153 -15.03 10.03 6.72
CA LYS A 153 -14.65 11.41 7.03
C LYS A 153 -13.55 11.36 8.08
N VAL A 154 -12.45 12.05 7.84
CA VAL A 154 -11.32 12.12 8.77
C VAL A 154 -11.01 13.59 9.00
N THR A 155 -10.98 13.97 10.28
CA THR A 155 -10.47 15.28 10.70
C THR A 155 -9.10 15.07 11.29
N VAL A 156 -8.14 15.86 10.80
CA VAL A 156 -6.75 15.87 11.21
C VAL A 156 -6.47 17.24 11.80
N ARG A 157 -5.90 17.27 13.00
CA ARG A 157 -5.53 18.51 13.68
C ARG A 157 -4.05 18.52 14.00
N THR A 158 -3.45 19.70 13.87
CA THR A 158 -2.09 19.91 14.32
C THR A 158 -2.02 19.82 15.85
N ALA A 159 -0.88 19.42 16.37
CA ALA A 159 -0.72 19.14 17.78
C ALA A 159 0.60 19.75 18.31
N PRO A 160 0.60 20.30 19.54
CA PRO A 160 1.82 20.76 20.20
C PRO A 160 2.83 19.62 20.41
N PRO A 161 4.12 19.96 20.57
CA PRO A 161 5.14 18.96 20.88
C PRO A 161 4.82 18.24 22.20
N GLY A 162 4.94 16.92 22.18
CA GLY A 162 4.71 16.02 23.32
C GLY A 162 3.36 15.29 23.27
N THR A 163 2.52 15.57 22.27
CA THR A 163 1.20 14.95 22.13
C THR A 163 1.27 13.51 21.63
N GLY A 164 2.23 13.19 20.76
CA GLY A 164 2.31 11.88 20.12
C GLY A 164 1.24 11.66 19.04
N ILE A 165 1.20 10.43 18.50
CA ILE A 165 0.25 10.06 17.44
C ILE A 165 -1.06 9.54 18.04
N ILE A 166 -2.04 10.43 18.15
CA ILE A 166 -3.41 10.09 18.55
C ILE A 166 -4.25 9.86 17.29
N ALA A 167 -4.25 8.60 16.83
CA ALA A 167 -4.94 8.19 15.63
C ALA A 167 -5.52 6.78 15.76
N GLY A 168 -6.61 6.52 15.03
CA GLY A 168 -7.15 5.16 14.86
C GLY A 168 -6.17 4.27 14.10
N GLY A 169 -6.17 2.95 14.35
CA GLY A 169 -5.14 2.02 13.87
C GLY A 169 -4.72 2.21 12.40
N PRO A 170 -5.65 2.25 11.43
CA PRO A 170 -5.30 2.46 10.02
C PRO A 170 -4.68 3.83 9.71
N MET A 171 -5.08 4.87 10.43
CA MET A 171 -4.53 6.23 10.27
C MET A 171 -3.16 6.35 10.96
N ARG A 172 -3.00 5.71 12.13
CA ARG A 172 -1.73 5.66 12.86
C ARG A 172 -0.61 5.08 11.99
N ALA A 173 -0.87 3.99 11.26
CA ALA A 173 0.10 3.43 10.32
C ALA A 173 0.55 4.43 9.24
N VAL A 174 -0.34 5.33 8.80
CA VAL A 174 0.01 6.40 7.84
C VAL A 174 0.92 7.44 8.47
N PHE A 175 0.58 7.94 9.67
CA PHE A 175 1.38 8.97 10.32
C PHE A 175 2.75 8.45 10.80
N GLU A 176 2.82 7.20 11.26
CA GLU A 176 4.08 6.53 11.59
C GLU A 176 4.99 6.39 10.37
N SER A 177 4.46 5.88 9.25
CA SER A 177 5.24 5.76 8.00
C SER A 177 5.62 7.13 7.40
N LEU A 178 4.82 8.15 7.63
CA LEU A 178 5.10 9.53 7.19
C LEU A 178 6.23 10.18 8.01
N GLY A 179 6.41 9.76 9.27
CA GLY A 179 7.38 10.35 10.21
C GLY A 179 6.82 11.47 11.09
N VAL A 180 5.49 11.59 11.19
CA VAL A 180 4.86 12.61 12.06
C VAL A 180 4.91 12.15 13.49
N ALA A 181 5.45 12.99 14.39
CA ALA A 181 5.52 12.68 15.81
C ALA A 181 4.24 13.08 16.54
N ASP A 182 3.64 14.24 16.21
CA ASP A 182 2.40 14.70 16.85
C ASP A 182 1.30 14.99 15.85
N VAL A 183 0.17 14.33 16.08
CA VAL A 183 -1.06 14.61 15.36
C VAL A 183 -2.24 14.08 16.16
N VAL A 184 -3.34 14.84 16.13
CA VAL A 184 -4.62 14.38 16.68
C VAL A 184 -5.59 14.19 15.54
N THR A 185 -6.08 12.96 15.39
CA THR A 185 -7.05 12.63 14.34
C THR A 185 -8.28 11.95 14.88
N LYS A 186 -9.39 12.17 14.20
CA LYS A 186 -10.64 11.45 14.46
C LYS A 186 -11.27 11.05 13.14
N SER A 187 -11.63 9.76 13.04
CA SER A 187 -12.54 9.31 12.01
C SER A 187 -13.98 9.50 12.47
N VAL A 188 -14.81 10.04 11.60
CA VAL A 188 -16.24 10.27 11.80
C VAL A 188 -17.00 9.52 10.70
N GLY A 189 -17.91 8.64 11.08
CA GLY A 189 -18.66 7.80 10.14
C GLY A 189 -18.11 6.38 10.07
N THR A 190 -17.52 5.97 8.94
CA THR A 190 -17.11 4.58 8.72
C THR A 190 -15.81 4.20 9.44
N SER A 191 -15.74 2.95 9.91
CA SER A 191 -14.53 2.31 10.45
C SER A 191 -13.78 1.45 9.42
N ASN A 192 -14.18 1.48 8.14
CA ASN A 192 -13.53 0.69 7.09
C ASN A 192 -12.09 1.20 6.81
N PRO A 193 -11.03 0.39 7.02
CA PRO A 193 -9.65 0.79 6.84
C PRO A 193 -9.34 1.36 5.44
N TYR A 194 -9.96 0.82 4.40
CA TYR A 194 -9.72 1.27 3.02
C TYR A 194 -10.19 2.70 2.79
N ASN A 195 -11.35 3.06 3.36
CA ASN A 195 -11.91 4.40 3.21
C ASN A 195 -11.21 5.38 4.14
N MET A 196 -10.85 4.96 5.36
CA MET A 196 -10.12 5.80 6.30
C MET A 196 -8.76 6.21 5.73
N ILE A 197 -7.95 5.27 5.22
CA ILE A 197 -6.65 5.61 4.62
C ILE A 197 -6.83 6.58 3.45
N ARG A 198 -7.78 6.32 2.54
CA ARG A 198 -8.03 7.21 1.41
C ARG A 198 -8.46 8.61 1.84
N ALA A 199 -9.32 8.71 2.85
CA ALA A 199 -9.73 10.00 3.43
C ALA A 199 -8.56 10.70 4.14
N THR A 200 -7.65 9.96 4.78
CA THR A 200 -6.43 10.55 5.35
C THR A 200 -5.51 11.10 4.26
N PHE A 201 -5.31 10.37 3.16
CA PHE A 201 -4.49 10.84 2.04
C PHE A 201 -5.10 12.07 1.34
N ASP A 202 -6.42 12.15 1.27
CA ASP A 202 -7.15 13.34 0.81
C ASP A 202 -6.83 14.55 1.71
N ALA A 203 -6.97 14.40 3.03
CA ALA A 203 -6.61 15.46 3.98
C ALA A 203 -5.14 15.88 3.91
N LEU A 204 -4.22 14.94 3.65
CA LEU A 204 -2.78 15.21 3.54
C LEU A 204 -2.41 15.86 2.21
N THR A 205 -3.17 15.62 1.14
CA THR A 205 -2.94 16.25 -0.17
C THR A 205 -3.32 17.73 -0.13
N ASP A 206 -4.34 18.08 0.65
CA ASP A 206 -4.78 19.46 0.86
C ASP A 206 -3.85 20.26 1.81
N GLN A 207 -2.90 19.61 2.48
CA GLN A 207 -1.94 20.28 3.35
C GLN A 207 -1.03 21.20 2.53
N THR A 208 -1.03 22.46 2.92
CA THR A 208 -0.33 23.51 2.20
C THR A 208 0.72 24.15 3.10
N SER A 209 1.96 24.25 2.61
CA SER A 209 3.02 24.94 3.35
C SER A 209 2.80 26.46 3.31
N PRO A 210 3.07 27.19 4.42
CA PRO A 210 3.01 28.66 4.43
C PRO A 210 3.83 29.31 3.32
N LYS A 211 4.98 28.72 2.98
CA LYS A 211 5.83 29.12 1.85
C LYS A 211 5.10 29.08 0.50
N SER A 212 4.39 27.99 0.21
CA SER A 212 3.63 27.88 -1.04
C SER A 212 2.44 28.86 -1.10
N VAL A 213 1.84 29.18 0.05
CA VAL A 213 0.79 30.20 0.16
C VAL A 213 1.35 31.61 -0.06
N ALA A 214 2.50 31.92 0.55
CA ALA A 214 3.20 33.19 0.41
C ALA A 214 3.55 33.48 -1.05
N GLN A 215 4.12 32.49 -1.74
CA GLN A 215 4.45 32.59 -3.17
C GLN A 215 3.20 32.82 -4.03
N ARG A 216 2.11 32.10 -3.76
CA ARG A 216 0.85 32.25 -4.51
C ARG A 216 0.18 33.61 -4.28
N ARG A 217 0.33 34.17 -3.08
CA ARG A 217 -0.28 35.44 -2.67
C ARG A 217 0.62 36.66 -2.87
N GLY A 218 1.88 36.47 -3.27
CA GLY A 218 2.86 37.55 -3.41
C GLY A 218 3.18 38.29 -2.11
N LYS A 219 3.08 37.62 -0.95
CA LYS A 219 3.35 38.18 0.38
C LYS A 219 4.57 37.52 1.01
N LYS A 220 5.22 38.18 1.98
CA LYS A 220 6.30 37.54 2.75
C LYS A 220 5.72 36.48 3.67
N VAL A 221 6.50 35.45 3.97
CA VAL A 221 6.10 34.36 4.88
C VAL A 221 5.84 34.91 6.30
N ALA A 222 6.65 35.88 6.74
CA ALA A 222 6.48 36.57 8.02
C ALA A 222 5.11 37.25 8.16
N ASP A 223 4.60 37.89 7.10
CA ASP A 223 3.29 38.56 7.11
C ASP A 223 2.12 37.57 7.27
N LEU A 224 2.33 36.29 6.97
CA LEU A 224 1.32 35.24 7.12
C LEU A 224 1.36 34.58 8.50
N LEU A 225 2.55 34.45 9.10
CA LEU A 225 2.73 33.83 10.43
C LEU A 225 2.53 34.83 11.58
N GLY A 226 2.71 36.13 11.32
CA GLY A 226 2.70 37.19 12.35
C GLY A 226 1.37 37.43 13.08
N ARG A 227 0.25 36.80 12.67
CA ARG A 227 -1.05 36.96 13.37
C ARG A 227 -1.30 35.92 14.48
N GLY A 228 -0.39 34.96 14.67
CA GLY A 228 -0.61 33.78 15.53
C GLY A 228 0.55 33.35 16.42
N GLY A 229 1.51 34.23 16.74
CA GLY A 229 2.49 33.97 17.81
C GLY A 229 3.54 32.88 17.53
N ALA A 230 4.04 32.78 16.29
CA ALA A 230 5.31 32.09 16.02
C ALA A 230 6.39 33.14 15.73
N SER A 231 7.55 32.99 16.37
CA SER A 231 8.65 33.95 16.41
C SER A 231 9.29 34.16 15.04
N GLU A 232 9.81 35.37 14.83
CA GLU A 232 10.55 35.82 13.64
C GLU A 232 11.69 34.86 13.23
N ALA A 233 12.21 34.08 14.19
CA ALA A 233 13.24 33.06 13.99
C ALA A 233 12.82 31.85 13.13
N GLU A 234 11.56 31.39 13.22
CA GLU A 234 11.07 30.26 12.39
C GLU A 234 10.91 30.71 10.92
N ALA A 235 10.52 31.97 10.71
CA ALA A 235 10.35 32.54 9.37
C ALA A 235 11.68 32.81 8.65
N GLU A 236 12.74 33.14 9.39
CA GLU A 236 14.10 33.30 8.85
C GLU A 236 14.76 31.94 8.52
N ALA A 237 14.57 30.92 9.38
CA ALA A 237 15.11 29.58 9.14
C ALA A 237 14.52 28.92 7.87
N ASP A 238 13.21 29.10 7.65
CA ASP A 238 12.53 28.59 6.45
C ASP A 238 12.90 29.36 5.17
N ALA A 239 13.34 30.63 5.30
CA ALA A 239 13.82 31.44 4.17
C ALA A 239 15.27 31.08 3.80
N ALA A 240 16.11 30.72 4.77
CA ALA A 240 17.51 30.35 4.57
C ALA A 240 17.67 29.00 3.84
N ALA A 241 16.80 28.02 4.09
CA ALA A 241 16.82 26.68 3.47
C ALA A 241 16.46 26.66 1.96
N ILE A 242 16.46 27.81 1.30
CA ILE A 242 16.10 28.02 -0.13
C ILE A 242 17.25 28.69 -0.88
N ALA A 243 18.16 29.36 -0.17
CA ALA A 243 19.31 30.03 -0.77
C ALA A 243 20.49 29.07 -1.02
N GLU A 244 20.36 27.81 -0.61
CA GLU A 244 21.26 26.69 -0.91
C GLU A 244 20.49 25.59 -1.65
#